data_AF-A0A3M1GKH8-F1
#
_entry.id   AF-A0A3M1GKH8-F1
#
_cell.length_a   1.000
_cell.length_b   1.000
_cell.length_c   1.000
_cell.angle_alpha   90.00
_cell.angle_beta   90.00
_cell.angle_gamma   90.00
#
_symmetry.space_group_name_H-M   'P 1'
#
loop_
_entity.id
_entity.type
_entity.pdbx_description
1 polymer ?
#
loop_
_entity_poly.entity_id
_entity_poly.type
_entity_poly.pdbx_seq_one_letter_code
_entity_poly.pdbx_strand_id
1 'polypeptide(L)'
;MSLDKLRAQIDEIDREILRLLNERVRLAAQIGHVKLKEGAEIYVAKREEEVLQKLAAQNQGPLTEQAIRAIYREIMSAAIALEKTTVIAYLGPEATFTHQAALKKFGAMLNYMPLPNITDVFIAVEKGEADYGVIPIENSTEGAVFHSLDMLVESDLKIVAQIFLDIQHNLISRSKLEEITKVYSKDQALGQCRRWLHQNLPNAVCLEAESTARAVEIARDNPGTAAIASSLAAELYGVPIVAPNIQDKADNTTRFLVIGRQPSGPLGEGRDK
;
A
#
# COMPACT_ATOMS: atom_id res chain seq x y z
N MET A 1 -40.07 -9.05 6.60
CA MET A 1 -39.84 -8.08 5.50
C MET A 1 -39.42 -8.89 4.27
N SER A 2 -39.97 -8.64 3.07
CA SER A 2 -39.58 -9.44 1.89
C SER A 2 -38.20 -9.00 1.36
N LEU A 3 -37.50 -9.93 0.72
CA LEU A 3 -36.19 -9.68 0.10
C LEU A 3 -36.25 -8.48 -0.86
N ASP A 4 -37.29 -8.39 -1.68
CA ASP A 4 -37.43 -7.30 -2.66
C ASP A 4 -37.65 -5.93 -1.99
N LYS A 5 -38.34 -5.90 -0.84
CA LYS A 5 -38.49 -4.65 -0.06
C LYS A 5 -37.16 -4.21 0.56
N LEU A 6 -36.31 -5.14 1.00
CA LEU A 6 -34.97 -4.81 1.50
C LEU A 6 -34.08 -4.28 0.38
N ARG A 7 -34.12 -4.91 -0.80
CA ARG A 7 -33.36 -4.45 -1.99
C ARG A 7 -33.78 -3.04 -2.42
N ALA A 8 -35.08 -2.77 -2.51
CA ALA A 8 -35.55 -1.43 -2.87
C ALA A 8 -35.14 -0.34 -1.87
N GLN A 9 -35.02 -0.68 -0.58
CA GLN A 9 -34.49 0.24 0.43
C GLN A 9 -32.99 0.47 0.25
N ILE A 10 -32.21 -0.58 -0.06
CA ILE A 10 -30.79 -0.45 -0.38
C ILE A 10 -30.61 0.44 -1.62
N ASP A 11 -31.39 0.23 -2.68
CA ASP A 11 -31.29 1.04 -3.90
C ASP A 11 -31.53 2.54 -3.64
N GLU A 12 -32.44 2.88 -2.72
CA GLU A 12 -32.68 4.27 -2.32
C GLU A 12 -31.50 4.84 -1.52
N ILE A 13 -30.96 4.05 -0.59
CA ILE A 13 -29.75 4.43 0.16
C ILE A 13 -28.57 4.63 -0.79
N ASP A 14 -28.37 3.75 -1.76
CA ASP A 14 -27.28 3.83 -2.74
C ASP A 14 -27.38 5.09 -3.61
N ARG A 15 -28.60 5.50 -3.98
CA ARG A 15 -28.82 6.79 -4.67
C ARG A 15 -28.36 7.97 -3.82
N GLU A 16 -28.70 7.98 -2.53
CA GLU A 16 -28.28 9.05 -1.62
C GLU A 16 -26.77 9.02 -1.34
N ILE A 17 -26.18 7.83 -1.16
CA ILE A 17 -24.73 7.69 -1.04
C ILE A 17 -24.05 8.28 -2.27
N LEU A 18 -24.47 7.90 -3.48
CA LEU A 18 -23.88 8.42 -4.71
C LEU A 18 -24.02 9.95 -4.82
N ARG A 19 -25.18 10.50 -4.44
CA ARG A 19 -25.40 11.95 -4.44
C ARG A 19 -24.45 12.66 -3.48
N LEU A 20 -24.35 12.17 -2.24
CA LEU A 20 -23.50 12.74 -1.18
C LEU A 20 -22.01 12.61 -1.51
N LEU A 21 -21.58 11.48 -2.10
CA LEU A 21 -20.20 11.29 -2.53
C LEU A 21 -19.82 12.30 -3.61
N ASN A 22 -20.67 12.48 -4.62
CA ASN A 22 -20.45 13.49 -5.66
C ASN A 22 -20.41 14.91 -5.10
N GLU A 23 -21.30 15.24 -4.15
CA GLU A 23 -21.31 16.54 -3.49
C GLU A 23 -20.02 16.79 -2.70
N ARG A 24 -19.56 15.79 -1.92
CA ARG A 24 -18.30 15.85 -1.17
C ARG A 24 -17.11 16.06 -2.10
N VAL A 25 -17.04 15.31 -3.21
CA VAL A 25 -15.95 15.41 -4.18
C VAL A 25 -15.92 16.81 -4.84
N ARG A 26 -17.07 17.39 -5.17
CA ARG A 26 -17.13 18.79 -5.68
C ARG A 26 -16.61 19.81 -4.67
N LEU A 27 -16.98 19.65 -3.39
CA LEU A 27 -16.48 20.53 -2.32
C LEU A 27 -14.97 20.39 -2.12
N ALA A 28 -14.45 19.15 -2.17
CA ALA A 28 -13.01 18.92 -2.14
C ALA A 28 -12.32 19.65 -3.30
N ALA A 29 -12.83 19.50 -4.54
CA ALA A 29 -12.30 20.18 -5.70
C ALA A 29 -12.28 21.71 -5.53
N GLN A 30 -13.36 22.30 -4.98
CA GLN A 30 -13.39 23.74 -4.69
C GLN A 30 -12.31 24.15 -3.66
N ILE A 31 -12.09 23.35 -2.62
CA ILE A 31 -11.00 23.57 -1.65
C ILE A 31 -9.64 23.50 -2.36
N GLY A 32 -9.44 22.53 -3.25
CA GLY A 32 -8.23 22.42 -4.07
C GLY A 32 -7.94 23.68 -4.89
N HIS A 33 -8.97 24.24 -5.53
CA HIS A 33 -8.85 25.50 -6.30
C HIS A 33 -8.46 26.70 -5.42
N VAL A 34 -8.97 26.77 -4.18
CA VAL A 34 -8.60 27.82 -3.23
C VAL A 34 -7.14 27.67 -2.82
N LYS A 35 -6.73 26.46 -2.44
CA LYS A 35 -5.34 26.17 -2.01
C LYS A 35 -4.31 26.42 -3.12
N LEU A 36 -4.63 26.07 -4.36
CA LEU A 36 -3.78 26.35 -5.53
C LEU A 36 -3.53 27.85 -5.72
N LYS A 37 -4.54 28.69 -5.51
CA LYS A 37 -4.39 30.15 -5.56
C LYS A 37 -3.55 30.72 -4.42
N GLU A 38 -3.56 30.05 -3.28
CA GLU A 38 -2.81 30.43 -2.07
C GLU A 38 -1.41 29.80 -2.00
N GLY A 39 -1.03 28.97 -2.99
CA GLY A 39 0.25 28.27 -3.02
C GLY A 39 0.39 27.17 -1.96
N ALA A 40 -0.72 26.70 -1.39
CA ALA A 40 -0.74 25.67 -0.34
C ALA A 40 -0.76 24.25 -0.93
N GLU A 41 -0.25 23.26 -0.18
CA GLU A 41 -0.29 21.86 -0.59
C GLU A 41 -1.71 21.31 -0.71
N ILE A 42 -1.95 20.59 -1.81
CA ILE A 42 -3.23 19.93 -2.10
C ILE A 42 -3.45 18.78 -1.09
N TYR A 43 -2.44 17.92 -0.92
CA TYR A 43 -2.46 16.81 0.04
C TYR A 43 -1.87 17.23 1.39
N VAL A 44 -2.64 17.07 2.46
CA VAL A 44 -2.20 17.37 3.83
C VAL A 44 -2.48 16.17 4.71
N ALA A 45 -1.46 15.35 4.97
CA ALA A 45 -1.57 14.10 5.70
C ALA A 45 -2.26 14.25 7.07
N LYS A 46 -1.97 15.34 7.79
CA LYS A 46 -2.61 15.67 9.07
C LYS A 46 -4.13 15.85 8.93
N ARG A 47 -4.56 16.55 7.88
CA ARG A 47 -5.98 16.80 7.65
C ARG A 47 -6.73 15.52 7.32
N GLU A 48 -6.11 14.63 6.55
CA GLU A 48 -6.65 13.29 6.28
C GLU A 48 -6.88 12.54 7.59
N GLU A 49 -5.87 12.48 8.47
CA GLU A 49 -5.98 11.75 9.75
C GLU A 49 -7.03 12.37 10.67
N GLU A 50 -7.12 13.71 10.75
CA GLU A 50 -8.18 14.40 11.51
C GLU A 50 -9.59 14.01 11.04
N VAL A 51 -9.80 13.94 9.72
CA VAL A 51 -11.09 13.56 9.15
C VAL A 51 -11.40 12.10 9.46
N LEU A 52 -10.43 11.20 9.29
CA LEU A 52 -10.61 9.78 9.57
C LEU A 52 -10.90 9.50 11.06
N GLN A 53 -10.18 10.15 11.97
CA GLN A 53 -10.42 10.03 13.42
C GLN A 53 -11.80 10.53 13.80
N LYS A 54 -12.21 11.69 13.27
CA LYS A 54 -13.53 12.26 13.53
C LYS A 54 -14.65 11.33 13.06
N LEU A 55 -14.51 10.74 11.87
CA LEU A 55 -15.50 9.82 11.32
C LEU A 55 -15.57 8.51 12.12
N ALA A 56 -14.43 7.95 12.51
CA ALA A 56 -14.37 6.76 13.34
C ALA A 56 -15.05 6.99 14.70
N ALA A 57 -14.80 8.13 15.35
CA ALA A 57 -15.39 8.47 16.64
C ALA A 57 -16.91 8.73 16.58
N GLN A 58 -17.43 9.16 15.43
CA GLN A 58 -18.86 9.42 15.23
C GLN A 58 -19.66 8.19 14.78
N ASN A 59 -18.99 7.08 14.46
CA ASN A 59 -19.64 5.88 13.97
C ASN A 59 -20.39 5.15 15.10
N GLN A 60 -21.71 5.09 14.96
CA GLN A 60 -22.60 4.30 15.82
C GLN A 60 -23.14 3.06 15.08
N GLY A 61 -22.71 2.86 13.83
CA GLY A 61 -23.17 1.80 12.96
C GLY A 61 -22.32 0.53 13.03
N PRO A 62 -22.69 -0.50 12.25
CA PRO A 62 -22.03 -1.80 12.26
C PRO A 62 -20.66 -1.80 11.56
N LEU A 63 -20.27 -0.71 10.91
CA LEU A 63 -18.97 -0.61 10.23
C LEU A 63 -17.84 -0.60 11.27
N THR A 64 -16.77 -1.34 10.99
CA THR A 64 -15.55 -1.28 11.80
C THR A 64 -14.78 0.01 11.49
N GLU A 65 -13.95 0.47 12.43
CA GLU A 65 -13.05 1.62 12.17
C GLU A 65 -12.18 1.39 10.93
N GLN A 66 -11.67 0.18 10.76
CA GLN A 66 -10.85 -0.19 9.60
C GLN A 66 -11.62 -0.02 8.28
N ALA A 67 -12.89 -0.44 8.24
CA ALA A 67 -13.74 -0.30 7.05
C ALA A 67 -14.00 1.18 6.73
N ILE A 68 -14.29 2.00 7.74
CA ILE A 68 -14.51 3.45 7.56
C ILE A 68 -13.27 4.11 6.99
N ARG A 69 -12.08 3.81 7.56
CA ARG A 69 -10.82 4.36 7.07
C ARG A 69 -10.55 3.97 5.62
N ALA A 70 -10.79 2.72 5.24
CA ALA A 70 -10.61 2.25 3.87
C ALA A 70 -11.55 2.98 2.89
N ILE A 71 -12.85 3.02 3.18
CA ILE A 71 -13.85 3.67 2.32
C ILE A 71 -13.52 5.15 2.13
N TYR A 72 -13.27 5.88 3.22
CA TYR A 72 -13.00 7.31 3.13
C TYR A 72 -11.66 7.64 2.50
N ARG A 73 -10.66 6.75 2.59
CA ARG A 73 -9.40 6.91 1.85
C ARG A 73 -9.62 6.85 0.36
N GLU A 74 -10.42 5.90 -0.15
CA GLU A 74 -10.75 5.85 -1.58
C GLU A 74 -11.57 7.07 -2.03
N ILE A 75 -12.51 7.54 -1.21
CA ILE A 75 -13.27 8.77 -1.52
C ILE A 75 -12.34 9.99 -1.58
N MET A 76 -11.34 10.07 -0.69
CA MET A 76 -10.34 11.15 -0.70
C MET A 76 -9.39 11.02 -1.88
N SER A 77 -8.94 9.80 -2.20
CA SER A 77 -8.10 9.50 -3.36
C SER A 77 -8.77 9.93 -4.66
N ALA A 78 -10.06 9.59 -4.85
CA ALA A 78 -10.84 10.00 -6.00
C ALA A 78 -11.00 11.52 -6.12
N ALA A 79 -11.11 12.24 -5.00
CA ALA A 79 -11.18 13.70 -5.01
C ALA A 79 -9.83 14.33 -5.44
N ILE A 80 -8.72 13.83 -4.89
CA ILE A 80 -7.37 14.30 -5.22
C ILE A 80 -7.07 14.06 -6.72
N ALA A 81 -7.45 12.89 -7.24
CA ALA A 81 -7.25 12.52 -8.64
C ALA A 81 -7.94 13.48 -9.63
N LEU A 82 -9.03 14.14 -9.23
CA LEU A 82 -9.74 15.12 -10.06
C LEU A 82 -9.11 16.51 -10.04
N GLU A 83 -8.37 16.85 -8.98
CA GLU A 83 -7.79 18.19 -8.78
C GLU A 83 -6.43 18.33 -9.45
N LYS A 84 -5.62 17.27 -9.39
CA LYS A 84 -4.27 17.22 -9.97
C LYS A 84 -3.91 15.77 -10.29
N THR A 85 -3.13 15.58 -11.34
CA THR A 85 -2.40 14.32 -11.57
C THR A 85 -1.34 14.15 -10.49
N THR A 86 -1.73 13.68 -9.32
CA THR A 86 -0.78 13.37 -8.23
C THR A 86 -0.05 12.09 -8.58
N VAL A 87 1.28 12.15 -8.52
CA VAL A 87 2.18 11.03 -8.84
C VAL A 87 2.92 10.59 -7.58
N ILE A 88 2.80 9.31 -7.24
CA ILE A 88 3.45 8.68 -6.09
C ILE A 88 4.57 7.77 -6.59
N ALA A 89 5.81 8.18 -6.40
CA ALA A 89 6.98 7.34 -6.65
C ALA A 89 7.17 6.32 -5.52
N TYR A 90 7.65 5.13 -5.83
CA TYR A 90 7.96 4.12 -4.83
C TYR A 90 9.04 3.14 -5.32
N LEU A 91 9.69 2.48 -4.37
CA LEU A 91 10.63 1.39 -4.67
C LEU A 91 9.84 0.20 -5.24
N GLY A 92 9.95 0.03 -6.56
CA GLY A 92 9.23 -0.95 -7.34
C GLY A 92 9.83 -2.36 -7.32
N PRO A 93 9.33 -3.26 -8.18
CA PRO A 93 8.25 -3.05 -9.16
C PRO A 93 6.84 -2.99 -8.53
N GLU A 94 5.81 -2.91 -9.38
CA GLU A 94 4.40 -3.11 -8.98
C GLU A 94 4.21 -4.40 -8.17
N ALA A 95 3.18 -4.41 -7.34
CA ALA A 95 2.80 -5.51 -6.45
C ALA A 95 3.78 -5.86 -5.30
N THR A 96 4.87 -5.10 -5.14
CA THR A 96 5.75 -5.20 -3.98
C THR A 96 5.10 -4.67 -2.69
N PHE A 97 5.72 -4.92 -1.53
CA PHE A 97 5.24 -4.37 -0.26
C PHE A 97 5.31 -2.84 -0.21
N THR A 98 6.27 -2.20 -0.89
CA THR A 98 6.30 -0.74 -1.01
C THR A 98 5.12 -0.22 -1.82
N HIS A 99 4.76 -0.91 -2.92
CA HIS A 99 3.54 -0.59 -3.67
C HIS A 99 2.29 -0.71 -2.79
N GLN A 100 2.18 -1.82 -2.04
CA GLN A 100 1.07 -2.03 -1.11
C GLN A 100 1.01 -0.95 -0.02
N ALA A 101 2.15 -0.49 0.50
CA ALA A 101 2.21 0.61 1.46
C ALA A 101 1.72 1.92 0.81
N ALA A 102 2.14 2.21 -0.41
CA ALA A 102 1.73 3.39 -1.16
C ALA A 102 0.22 3.39 -1.45
N LEU A 103 -0.35 2.27 -1.90
CA LEU A 103 -1.80 2.09 -2.06
C LEU A 103 -2.53 2.24 -0.73
N LYS A 104 -2.01 1.60 0.34
CA LYS A 104 -2.59 1.71 1.68
C LYS A 104 -2.66 3.15 2.13
N LYS A 105 -1.70 4.03 1.80
CA LYS A 105 -1.71 5.42 2.25
C LYS A 105 -2.54 6.35 1.36
N PHE A 106 -2.40 6.22 0.04
CA PHE A 106 -2.91 7.20 -0.91
C PHE A 106 -4.20 6.76 -1.64
N GLY A 107 -4.60 5.50 -1.52
CA GLY A 107 -5.73 4.92 -2.22
C GLY A 107 -5.45 4.62 -3.69
N ALA A 108 -6.19 3.70 -4.29
CA ALA A 108 -5.81 3.09 -5.58
C ALA A 108 -5.99 3.99 -6.81
N MET A 109 -6.62 5.15 -6.68
CA MET A 109 -7.02 6.01 -7.81
C MET A 109 -5.96 7.03 -8.26
N LEU A 110 -4.81 7.10 -7.60
CA LEU A 110 -3.70 7.99 -7.99
C LEU A 110 -2.77 7.35 -9.01
N ASN A 111 -1.82 8.14 -9.54
CA ASN A 111 -0.79 7.62 -10.43
C ASN A 111 0.40 7.11 -9.61
N TYR A 112 0.85 5.91 -9.91
CA TYR A 112 1.92 5.23 -9.22
C TYR A 112 3.11 5.03 -10.17
N MET A 113 4.29 5.47 -9.73
CA MET A 113 5.53 5.41 -10.52
C MET A 113 6.51 4.44 -9.86
N PRO A 114 6.59 3.17 -10.33
CA PRO A 114 7.60 2.24 -9.85
C PRO A 114 9.00 2.67 -10.30
N LEU A 115 9.94 2.72 -9.35
CA LEU A 115 11.34 3.01 -9.63
C LEU A 115 12.25 1.90 -9.11
N PRO A 116 13.36 1.58 -9.80
CA PRO A 116 14.14 0.36 -9.54
C PRO A 116 14.99 0.44 -8.27
N ASN A 117 15.28 1.65 -7.76
CA ASN A 117 16.06 1.85 -6.55
C ASN A 117 15.58 3.07 -5.76
N ILE A 118 15.99 3.18 -4.49
CA ILE A 118 15.57 4.25 -3.58
C ILE A 118 16.09 5.61 -4.06
N THR A 119 17.30 5.68 -4.59
CA THR A 119 17.89 6.95 -5.08
C THR A 119 17.04 7.58 -6.17
N ASP A 120 16.53 6.77 -7.10
CA ASP A 120 15.62 7.24 -8.15
C ASP A 120 14.32 7.80 -7.56
N VAL A 121 13.79 7.21 -6.47
CA VAL A 121 12.60 7.72 -5.78
C VAL A 121 12.85 9.13 -5.23
N PHE A 122 14.00 9.37 -4.61
CA PHE A 122 14.37 10.70 -4.14
C PHE A 122 14.50 11.69 -5.29
N ILE A 123 15.24 11.32 -6.34
CA ILE A 123 15.47 12.15 -7.53
C ILE A 123 14.13 12.55 -8.19
N ALA A 124 13.21 11.61 -8.35
CA ALA A 124 11.90 11.86 -8.96
C ALA A 124 11.09 12.90 -8.17
N VAL A 125 11.13 12.84 -6.83
CA VAL A 125 10.42 13.79 -5.97
C VAL A 125 11.10 15.16 -5.95
N GLU A 126 12.44 15.21 -5.89
CA GLU A 126 13.22 16.45 -5.94
C GLU A 126 12.98 17.22 -7.24
N LYS A 127 13.07 16.52 -8.38
CA LYS A 127 12.81 17.08 -9.72
C LYS A 127 11.34 17.40 -9.98
N GLY A 128 10.43 16.85 -9.17
CA GLY A 128 8.99 17.04 -9.35
C GLY A 128 8.34 16.20 -10.42
N GLU A 129 9.02 15.14 -10.85
CA GLU A 129 8.43 14.07 -11.65
C GLU A 129 7.41 13.27 -10.82
N ALA A 130 7.62 13.22 -9.50
CA ALA A 130 6.66 12.74 -8.52
C ALA A 130 6.36 13.82 -7.46
N ASP A 131 5.14 13.79 -6.89
CA ASP A 131 4.76 14.67 -5.78
C ASP A 131 5.25 14.13 -4.44
N TYR A 132 5.17 12.81 -4.28
CA TYR A 132 5.59 12.10 -3.07
C TYR A 132 6.34 10.83 -3.42
N GLY A 133 7.22 10.41 -2.51
CA GLY A 133 7.97 9.15 -2.60
C GLY A 133 7.65 8.24 -1.42
N VAL A 134 7.54 6.93 -1.63
CA VAL A 134 7.37 5.93 -0.56
C VAL A 134 8.60 5.04 -0.50
N ILE A 135 9.27 5.03 0.66
CA ILE A 135 10.52 4.30 0.89
C ILE A 135 10.45 3.47 2.18
N PRO A 136 11.00 2.25 2.21
CA PRO A 136 11.15 1.48 3.45
C PRO A 136 12.31 2.04 4.28
N ILE A 137 12.17 2.09 5.61
CA ILE A 137 13.27 2.52 6.49
C ILE A 137 13.67 1.45 7.51
N GLU A 138 12.76 0.56 7.87
CA GLU A 138 13.00 -0.43 8.92
C GLU A 138 12.05 -1.61 8.74
N ASN A 139 12.57 -2.83 8.87
CA ASN A 139 11.79 -4.05 8.98
C ASN A 139 12.07 -4.72 10.33
N SER A 140 11.04 -5.19 11.04
CA SER A 140 11.20 -5.79 12.37
C SER A 140 12.02 -7.09 12.39
N THR A 141 12.19 -7.75 11.23
CA THR A 141 12.98 -8.98 11.09
C THR A 141 14.40 -8.72 10.57
N GLU A 142 14.59 -7.74 9.69
CA GLU A 142 15.86 -7.50 8.99
C GLU A 142 16.61 -6.24 9.45
N GLY A 143 15.95 -5.39 10.23
CA GLY A 143 16.51 -4.15 10.74
C GLY A 143 16.36 -2.97 9.78
N ALA A 144 17.25 -1.98 9.93
CA ALA A 144 17.17 -0.72 9.20
C ALA A 144 17.58 -0.86 7.73
N VAL A 145 16.90 -0.10 6.87
CA VAL A 145 17.27 0.08 5.46
C VAL A 145 18.21 1.28 5.37
N PHE A 146 19.51 1.04 5.58
CA PHE A 146 20.53 2.11 5.68
C PHE A 146 20.53 3.05 4.49
N HIS A 147 20.39 2.53 3.26
CA HIS A 147 20.37 3.36 2.05
C HIS A 147 19.25 4.42 2.06
N SER A 148 18.08 4.09 2.63
CA SER A 148 17.01 5.09 2.81
C SER A 148 17.36 6.15 3.84
N LEU A 149 18.06 5.76 4.92
CA LEU A 149 18.49 6.69 5.97
C LEU A 149 19.58 7.63 5.45
N ASP A 150 20.54 7.12 4.68
CA ASP A 150 21.61 7.91 4.07
C ASP A 150 21.01 8.95 3.11
N MET A 151 20.09 8.55 2.23
CA MET A 151 19.40 9.46 1.32
C MET A 151 18.59 10.54 2.06
N LEU A 152 17.98 10.23 3.22
CA LEU A 152 17.26 11.22 4.03
C LEU A 152 18.20 12.27 4.63
N VAL A 153 19.46 11.93 4.90
CA VAL A 153 20.46 12.87 5.42
C VAL A 153 20.98 13.78 4.31
N GLU A 154 21.13 13.24 3.09
CA GLU A 154 21.68 13.99 1.94
C GLU A 154 20.65 14.86 1.21
N SER A 155 19.36 14.53 1.33
CA SER A 155 18.28 15.20 0.61
C SER A 155 17.61 16.32 1.42
N ASP A 156 17.14 17.35 0.71
CA ASP A 156 16.31 18.41 1.29
C ASP A 156 14.85 18.01 1.50
N LEU A 157 14.44 16.83 1.01
CA LEU A 157 13.07 16.33 1.14
C LEU A 157 12.66 16.17 2.61
N LYS A 158 11.37 16.31 2.86
CA LYS A 158 10.76 16.25 4.19
C LYS A 158 9.93 14.99 4.33
N ILE A 159 9.94 14.43 5.54
CA ILE A 159 9.05 13.33 5.91
C ILE A 159 7.66 13.91 6.14
N VAL A 160 6.69 13.47 5.34
CA VAL A 160 5.30 13.97 5.40
C VAL A 160 4.34 12.96 6.06
N ALA A 161 4.68 11.68 6.05
CA ALA A 161 3.92 10.65 6.74
C ALA A 161 4.77 9.41 7.02
N GLN A 162 4.26 8.55 7.89
CA GLN A 162 4.80 7.20 8.12
C GLN A 162 3.69 6.16 7.96
N ILE A 163 4.07 4.96 7.53
CA ILE A 163 3.17 3.84 7.27
C ILE A 163 3.77 2.60 7.91
N PHE A 164 2.98 1.90 8.73
CA PHE A 164 3.31 0.57 9.23
C PHE A 164 2.50 -0.46 8.43
N LEU A 165 3.21 -1.43 7.85
CA LEU A 165 2.61 -2.51 7.06
C LEU A 165 3.05 -3.86 7.62
N ASP A 166 2.07 -4.68 7.98
CA ASP A 166 2.30 -6.06 8.36
C ASP A 166 2.61 -6.87 7.10
N ILE A 167 3.78 -7.49 7.11
CA ILE A 167 4.33 -8.25 5.99
C ILE A 167 3.83 -9.68 6.09
N GLN A 168 2.85 -9.98 5.24
CA GLN A 168 2.27 -11.31 5.11
C GLN A 168 2.79 -11.95 3.82
N HIS A 169 3.52 -13.04 3.98
CA HIS A 169 4.02 -13.84 2.87
C HIS A 169 3.01 -14.94 2.55
N ASN A 170 2.66 -15.07 1.28
CA ASN A 170 1.70 -16.06 0.82
C ASN A 170 2.37 -16.96 -0.22
N LEU A 171 2.09 -18.27 -0.14
CA LEU A 171 2.44 -19.21 -1.20
C LEU A 171 1.41 -19.08 -2.33
N ILE A 172 1.87 -18.71 -3.52
CA ILE A 172 1.04 -18.35 -4.67
C ILE A 172 1.39 -19.27 -5.84
N SER A 173 0.42 -19.99 -6.39
CA SER A 173 0.63 -20.89 -7.53
C SER A 173 -0.68 -21.24 -8.22
N ARG A 174 -0.61 -21.61 -9.51
CA ARG A 174 -1.75 -22.24 -10.22
C ARG A 174 -1.84 -23.75 -9.98
N SER A 175 -0.74 -24.35 -9.50
CA SER A 175 -0.66 -25.77 -9.18
C SER A 175 -1.15 -26.04 -7.76
N LYS A 176 -1.59 -27.28 -7.53
CA LYS A 176 -1.92 -27.72 -6.16
C LYS A 176 -0.64 -27.86 -5.33
N LEU A 177 -0.79 -27.82 -4.01
CA LEU A 177 0.34 -27.84 -3.09
C LEU A 177 1.27 -29.05 -3.33
N GLU A 178 0.69 -30.21 -3.63
CA GLU A 178 1.43 -31.47 -3.82
C GLU A 178 2.21 -31.53 -5.14
N GLU A 179 1.87 -30.68 -6.11
CA GLU A 179 2.50 -30.62 -7.43
C GLU A 179 3.68 -29.64 -7.48
N ILE A 180 3.89 -28.87 -6.40
CA ILE A 180 4.91 -27.82 -6.35
C ILE A 180 6.30 -28.45 -6.15
N THR A 181 7.18 -28.22 -7.10
CA THR A 181 8.57 -28.69 -7.10
C THR A 181 9.59 -27.56 -7.03
N LYS A 182 9.16 -26.32 -7.31
CA LYS A 182 10.01 -25.12 -7.27
C LYS A 182 9.29 -23.98 -6.59
N VAL A 183 10.01 -23.23 -5.76
CA VAL A 183 9.49 -22.03 -5.09
C VAL A 183 10.42 -20.86 -5.39
N TYR A 184 9.88 -19.79 -6.00
CA TYR A 184 10.62 -18.58 -6.29
C TYR A 184 10.25 -17.46 -5.30
N SER A 185 11.24 -16.68 -4.88
CA SER A 185 11.03 -15.37 -4.27
C SER A 185 12.34 -14.62 -4.14
N LYS A 186 12.30 -13.44 -3.55
CA LYS A 186 13.50 -12.75 -3.08
C LYS A 186 14.14 -13.53 -1.92
N ASP A 187 15.46 -13.51 -1.82
CA ASP A 187 16.27 -14.18 -0.79
C ASP A 187 15.72 -13.96 0.63
N GLN A 188 15.37 -12.72 0.95
CA GLN A 188 14.75 -12.28 2.19
C GLN A 188 13.43 -13.01 2.48
N ALA A 189 12.51 -13.06 1.51
CA ALA A 189 11.22 -13.72 1.66
C ALA A 189 11.34 -15.25 1.76
N LEU A 190 12.27 -15.86 1.01
CA LEU A 190 12.61 -17.29 1.15
C LEU A 190 13.13 -17.60 2.55
N GLY A 191 14.04 -16.76 3.06
CA GLY A 191 14.62 -16.91 4.40
C GLY A 191 13.57 -16.79 5.50
N GLN A 192 12.62 -15.86 5.35
CA GLN A 192 11.54 -15.62 6.30
C GLN A 192 10.45 -16.71 6.30
N CYS A 193 10.40 -17.60 5.31
CA CYS A 193 9.41 -18.68 5.22
C CYS A 193 10.05 -20.08 5.28
N ARG A 194 11.32 -20.15 5.70
CA ARG A 194 12.12 -21.37 5.59
C ARG A 194 11.52 -22.52 6.41
N ARG A 195 11.05 -22.29 7.64
CA ARG A 195 10.49 -23.40 8.45
C ARG A 195 9.23 -23.96 7.81
N TRP A 196 8.34 -23.09 7.33
CA TRP A 196 7.11 -23.52 6.67
C TRP A 196 7.42 -24.34 5.39
N LEU A 197 8.37 -23.86 4.58
CA LEU A 197 8.79 -24.56 3.35
C LEU A 197 9.38 -25.94 3.65
N HIS A 198 10.26 -26.05 4.65
CA HIS A 198 10.84 -27.34 5.05
C HIS A 198 9.78 -28.34 5.54
N GLN A 199 8.71 -27.86 6.19
CA GLN A 199 7.65 -28.73 6.72
C GLN A 199 6.64 -29.17 5.66
N ASN A 200 6.27 -28.26 4.74
CA ASN A 200 5.15 -28.49 3.81
C ASN A 200 5.61 -28.84 2.38
N LEU A 201 6.80 -28.38 1.98
CA LEU A 201 7.39 -28.60 0.66
C LEU A 201 8.84 -29.07 0.76
N PRO A 202 9.14 -30.18 1.49
CA PRO A 202 10.52 -30.60 1.77
C PRO A 202 11.34 -30.96 0.52
N ASN A 203 10.66 -31.30 -0.57
CA ASN A 203 11.29 -31.68 -1.84
C ASN A 203 11.35 -30.53 -2.86
N ALA A 204 10.77 -29.36 -2.55
CA ALA A 204 10.76 -28.25 -3.47
C ALA A 204 12.08 -27.49 -3.44
N VAL A 205 12.59 -27.13 -4.61
CA VAL A 205 13.80 -26.32 -4.75
C VAL A 205 13.44 -24.85 -4.61
N CYS A 206 14.07 -24.16 -3.66
CA CYS A 206 13.93 -22.71 -3.49
C CYS A 206 14.91 -21.98 -4.41
N LEU A 207 14.41 -21.04 -5.21
CA LEU A 207 15.16 -20.31 -6.23
C LEU A 207 14.96 -18.80 -6.07
N GLU A 208 16.04 -18.05 -6.20
CA GLU A 208 15.99 -16.60 -6.07
C GLU A 208 15.40 -15.93 -7.31
N ALA A 209 14.64 -14.86 -7.09
CA ALA A 209 14.13 -13.96 -8.10
C ALA A 209 14.45 -12.50 -7.73
N GLU A 210 14.49 -11.62 -8.72
CA GLU A 210 14.83 -10.20 -8.54
C GLU A 210 13.84 -9.45 -7.62
N SER A 211 12.58 -9.90 -7.56
CA SER A 211 11.55 -9.38 -6.67
C SER A 211 10.48 -10.43 -6.35
N THR A 212 9.70 -10.17 -5.30
CA THR A 212 8.53 -10.99 -4.96
C THR A 212 7.47 -10.97 -6.07
N ALA A 213 7.28 -9.83 -6.74
CA ALA A 213 6.38 -9.71 -7.89
C ALA A 213 6.85 -10.56 -9.07
N ARG A 214 8.15 -10.51 -9.40
CA ARG A 214 8.74 -11.32 -10.47
C ARG A 214 8.58 -12.82 -10.20
N ALA A 215 8.65 -13.24 -8.94
CA ALA A 215 8.40 -14.63 -8.58
C ALA A 215 6.98 -15.08 -8.94
N VAL A 216 5.96 -14.22 -8.74
CA VAL A 216 4.57 -14.54 -9.09
C VAL A 216 4.41 -14.69 -10.61
N GLU A 217 5.06 -13.84 -11.41
CA GLU A 217 5.08 -14.00 -12.87
C GLU A 217 5.67 -15.35 -13.29
N ILE A 218 6.80 -15.75 -12.68
CA ILE A 218 7.42 -17.06 -12.94
C ILE A 218 6.45 -18.19 -12.57
N ALA A 219 5.80 -18.13 -11.42
CA ALA A 219 4.83 -19.14 -10.98
C ALA A 219 3.55 -19.16 -11.84
N ARG A 220 3.14 -18.02 -12.41
CA ARG A 220 2.01 -17.93 -13.34
C ARG A 220 2.28 -18.71 -14.63
N ASP A 221 3.51 -18.57 -15.15
CA ASP A 221 3.88 -19.04 -16.48
C ASP A 221 4.43 -20.48 -16.47
N ASN A 222 4.78 -21.03 -15.30
CA ASN A 222 5.38 -22.35 -15.16
C ASN A 222 4.56 -23.26 -14.22
N PRO A 223 3.97 -24.36 -14.72
CA PRO A 223 3.32 -25.37 -13.88
C PRO A 223 4.28 -25.99 -12.85
N GLY A 224 3.75 -26.44 -11.71
CA GLY A 224 4.53 -27.02 -10.61
C GLY A 224 5.48 -26.03 -9.92
N THR A 225 5.30 -24.73 -10.17
CA THR A 225 6.10 -23.65 -9.59
C THR A 225 5.22 -22.77 -8.72
N ALA A 226 5.74 -22.38 -7.56
CA ALA A 226 5.10 -21.45 -6.65
C ALA A 226 5.96 -20.21 -6.44
N ALA A 227 5.32 -19.15 -5.96
CA ALA A 227 5.95 -17.92 -5.57
C ALA A 227 5.65 -17.62 -4.10
N ILE A 228 6.57 -16.91 -3.44
CA ILE A 228 6.28 -16.27 -2.16
C ILE A 228 6.18 -14.77 -2.39
N ALA A 229 5.01 -14.19 -2.15
CA ALA A 229 4.79 -12.75 -2.32
C ALA A 229 3.62 -12.23 -1.46
N SER A 230 3.34 -10.93 -1.60
CA SER A 230 2.17 -10.26 -1.02
C SER A 230 0.86 -10.79 -1.62
N SER A 231 -0.23 -10.64 -0.89
CA SER A 231 -1.58 -10.91 -1.43
C SER A 231 -1.92 -10.01 -2.62
N LEU A 232 -1.41 -8.77 -2.63
CA LEU A 232 -1.55 -7.84 -3.75
C LEU A 232 -0.96 -8.42 -5.05
N ALA A 233 0.17 -9.11 -4.98
CA ALA A 233 0.76 -9.75 -6.16
C ALA A 233 -0.09 -10.92 -6.68
N ALA A 234 -0.66 -11.74 -5.79
CA ALA A 234 -1.62 -12.78 -6.21
C ALA A 234 -2.80 -12.18 -6.99
N GLU A 235 -3.37 -11.09 -6.50
CA GLU A 235 -4.50 -10.40 -7.11
C GLU A 235 -4.14 -9.80 -8.47
N LEU A 236 -3.10 -8.96 -8.54
CA LEU A 236 -2.71 -8.25 -9.76
C LEU A 236 -2.30 -9.20 -10.89
N TYR A 237 -1.61 -10.29 -10.57
CA TYR A 237 -1.18 -11.28 -11.56
C TYR A 237 -2.19 -12.39 -11.81
N GLY A 238 -3.32 -12.41 -11.09
CA GLY A 238 -4.38 -13.41 -11.25
C GLY A 238 -3.94 -14.84 -10.91
N VAL A 239 -3.06 -15.00 -9.91
CA VAL A 239 -2.56 -16.31 -9.46
C VAL A 239 -3.08 -16.60 -8.06
N PRO A 240 -3.74 -17.75 -7.80
CA PRO A 240 -4.37 -17.99 -6.52
C PRO A 240 -3.35 -18.23 -5.40
N ILE A 241 -3.74 -17.82 -4.19
CA ILE A 241 -3.03 -18.14 -2.96
C ILE A 241 -3.35 -19.58 -2.57
N VAL A 242 -2.32 -20.43 -2.50
CA VAL A 242 -2.42 -21.83 -2.10
C VAL A 242 -2.31 -21.97 -0.57
N ALA A 243 -1.43 -21.19 0.05
CA ALA A 243 -1.29 -21.13 1.49
C ALA A 243 -1.05 -19.68 1.94
N PRO A 244 -1.94 -19.09 2.75
CA PRO A 244 -1.74 -17.74 3.26
C PRO A 244 -0.82 -17.73 4.49
N ASN A 245 -0.17 -16.59 4.74
CA ASN A 245 0.59 -16.31 5.97
C ASN A 245 1.64 -17.37 6.35
N ILE A 246 2.53 -17.72 5.42
CA ILE A 246 3.54 -18.77 5.58
C ILE A 246 4.84 -18.30 6.24
N GLN A 247 4.92 -17.03 6.65
CA GLN A 247 6.10 -16.49 7.31
C GLN A 247 6.35 -17.15 8.68
N ASP A 248 7.63 -17.33 9.01
CA ASP A 248 8.08 -17.99 10.24
C ASP A 248 7.82 -17.16 11.51
N LYS A 249 7.64 -15.84 11.35
CA LYS A 249 7.33 -14.87 12.41
C LYS A 249 6.05 -14.12 12.07
N ALA A 250 5.08 -14.14 12.97
CA ALA A 250 3.80 -13.46 12.77
C ALA A 250 3.88 -11.93 12.94
N ASP A 251 4.87 -11.44 13.69
CA ASP A 251 5.12 -10.04 14.04
C ASP A 251 6.11 -9.36 13.07
N ASN A 252 5.94 -9.63 11.77
CA ASN A 252 6.76 -9.01 10.74
C ASN A 252 6.11 -7.71 10.24
N THR A 253 6.69 -6.56 10.59
CA THR A 253 6.17 -5.25 10.21
C THR A 253 7.29 -4.44 9.58
N THR A 254 6.99 -3.80 8.45
CA THR A 254 7.89 -2.82 7.83
C THR A 254 7.35 -1.42 8.04
N ARG A 255 8.23 -0.53 8.48
CA ARG A 255 7.99 0.91 8.56
C ARG A 255 8.46 1.55 7.26
N PHE A 256 7.53 2.24 6.61
CA PHE A 256 7.76 3.06 5.43
C PHE A 256 7.59 4.53 5.77
N LEU A 257 8.34 5.39 5.09
CA LEU A 257 8.16 6.82 5.12
C LEU A 257 7.61 7.32 3.79
N VAL A 258 6.82 8.38 3.88
CA VAL A 258 6.42 9.19 2.75
C VAL A 258 7.27 10.45 2.77
N ILE A 259 7.99 10.71 1.68
CA ILE A 259 8.82 11.90 1.47
C ILE A 259 8.13 12.86 0.50
N GLY A 260 8.30 14.16 0.71
CA GLY A 260 7.77 15.22 -0.13
C GLY A 260 8.63 16.49 -0.03
N ARG A 261 8.40 17.46 -0.91
CA ARG A 261 9.20 18.70 -0.96
C ARG A 261 8.84 19.72 0.11
N GLN A 262 7.62 19.68 0.62
CA GLN A 262 7.16 20.57 1.68
C GLN A 262 6.80 19.74 2.91
N PRO A 263 7.00 20.26 4.13
CA PRO A 263 6.56 19.60 5.33
C PRO A 263 5.04 19.68 5.44
N SER A 264 4.39 18.57 5.76
CA SER A 264 2.94 18.51 6.00
C SER A 264 2.57 19.04 7.39
N GLY A 265 2.98 20.27 7.74
CA GLY A 265 2.77 20.90 9.05
C GLY A 265 3.31 20.08 10.24
N PRO A 266 3.16 20.56 11.48
CA PRO A 266 3.53 19.77 12.65
C PRO A 266 2.58 18.58 12.81
N LEU A 267 3.14 17.37 12.63
CA LEU A 267 2.65 16.15 13.27
C LEU A 267 2.56 16.43 14.78
N GLY A 268 1.56 15.88 15.47
CA GLY A 268 1.21 16.23 16.86
C GLY A 268 2.36 16.28 17.87
N GLU A 269 2.08 16.89 19.03
CA GLU A 269 3.05 17.22 20.08
C GLU A 269 4.15 16.18 20.27
N GLY A 270 5.40 16.66 20.13
CA GLY A 270 6.60 15.85 20.09
C GLY A 270 6.66 14.79 21.18
N ARG A 271 6.76 13.54 20.72
CA ARG A 271 7.32 12.43 21.49
C ARG A 271 8.16 11.57 20.56
N ASP A 272 9.24 12.16 20.05
CA ASP A 272 10.42 11.40 19.63
C ASP A 272 11.63 12.19 20.15
N LYS A 273 12.10 11.74 21.32
CA LYS A 273 13.45 11.97 21.85
C LYS A 273 14.13 10.62 21.88
#